data_AF-A0A529SEI2-F1
#
_entry.id   AF-A0A529SEI2-F1
#
_cell.length_a   1.000
_cell.length_b   1.000
_cell.length_c   1.000
_cell.angle_alpha   90.00
_cell.angle_beta   90.00
_cell.angle_gamma   90.00
#
_symmetry.space_group_name_H-M   'P 1'
#
loop_
_entity.id
_entity.type
_entity.pdbx_description
1 polymer ?
#
loop_
_entity_poly.entity_id
_entity_poly.type
_entity_poly.pdbx_seq_one_letter_code
_entity_poly.pdbx_strand_id
1 'polypeptide(L)'
;LFAYEPVWAIGDKGIPASSDYADKQQALIKRVATALLLASPPVLYGGSVNPQNAAELIGQPNVDGLFIGRSAWQAEGYIDILRRALAAI
;
A
#
# COMPACT_ATOMS: atom_id res chain seq x y z
N LEU A 1 -6.99 -1.40 -11.73
CA LEU A 1 -6.16 -0.93 -10.59
C LEU A 1 -7.10 -0.58 -9.46
N PHE A 2 -6.85 -1.12 -8.26
CA PHE A 2 -7.57 -0.75 -7.04
C PHE A 2 -6.60 -0.13 -6.03
N ALA A 3 -7.10 0.78 -5.20
CA ALA A 3 -6.38 1.27 -4.02
C ALA A 3 -7.20 0.89 -2.79
N TYR A 4 -6.60 0.11 -1.89
CA TYR A 4 -7.21 -0.26 -0.62
C TYR A 4 -6.78 0.72 0.46
N GLU A 5 -7.75 1.45 1.00
CA GLU A 5 -7.52 2.47 2.03
C GLU A 5 -8.31 2.11 3.30
N PRO A 6 -7.69 1.49 4.31
CA PRO A 6 -8.33 1.32 5.61
C PRO A 6 -8.56 2.69 6.23
N VAL A 7 -9.82 3.13 6.33
CA VAL A 7 -10.21 4.51 6.72
C VAL A 7 -9.57 4.96 8.04
N TRP A 8 -9.45 4.05 9.02
CA TRP A 8 -8.81 4.31 10.31
C TRP A 8 -7.29 4.56 10.22
N ALA A 9 -6.67 4.15 9.12
CA ALA A 9 -5.26 4.36 8.85
C ALA A 9 -5.00 5.60 8.00
N ILE A 10 -6.00 6.42 7.68
CA ILE A 10 -5.84 7.62 6.85
C ILE A 10 -5.75 8.87 7.74
N GLY A 11 -4.96 9.87 7.32
CA GLY A 11 -4.91 11.18 7.97
C GLY A 11 -3.89 11.29 9.11
N ASP A 12 -3.75 12.49 9.68
CA ASP A 12 -2.72 12.85 10.68
C ASP A 12 -2.78 12.05 11.98
N LYS A 13 -3.99 11.61 12.33
CA LYS A 13 -4.28 10.74 13.47
C LYS A 13 -4.47 9.27 13.05
N GLY A 14 -4.27 8.96 11.77
CA GLY A 14 -4.37 7.60 11.26
C GLY A 14 -3.28 6.73 11.85
N ILE A 15 -3.65 5.55 12.33
CA ILE A 15 -2.69 4.56 12.80
C ILE A 15 -2.35 3.68 11.59
N PRO A 16 -1.09 3.58 11.16
CA PRO A 16 -0.72 2.70 10.06
C PRO A 16 -1.15 1.26 10.35
N ALA A 17 -1.70 0.56 9.36
CA ALA A 17 -1.94 -0.85 9.51
C ALA A 17 -0.61 -1.62 9.52
N SER A 18 -0.59 -2.78 10.18
CA SER A 18 0.55 -3.68 10.05
C SER A 18 0.66 -4.19 8.62
N SER A 19 1.89 -4.52 8.22
CA SER A 19 2.17 -5.10 6.90
C SER A 19 1.42 -6.42 6.67
N ASP A 20 1.37 -7.29 7.67
CA ASP A 20 0.57 -8.53 7.67
C ASP A 20 -0.94 -8.28 7.49
N TYR A 21 -1.47 -7.23 8.11
CA TYR A 21 -2.88 -6.86 7.88
C TYR A 21 -3.09 -6.41 6.44
N ALA A 22 -2.21 -5.52 5.93
CA ALA A 22 -2.28 -5.04 4.56
C ALA A 22 -2.24 -6.20 3.55
N ASP A 23 -1.30 -7.14 3.72
CA ASP A 23 -1.17 -8.34 2.87
C ASP A 23 -2.45 -9.18 2.84
N LYS A 24 -3.02 -9.48 4.01
CA LYS A 24 -4.26 -10.26 4.12
C LYS A 24 -5.44 -9.58 3.42
N GLN A 25 -5.58 -8.27 3.55
CA GLN A 25 -6.66 -7.53 2.90
C GLN A 25 -6.46 -7.49 1.38
N GLN A 26 -5.23 -7.25 0.92
CA GLN A 26 -4.89 -7.28 -0.51
C GLN A 26 -5.18 -8.65 -1.13
N ALA A 27 -4.77 -9.73 -0.48
CA ALA A 27 -5.04 -11.11 -0.91
C ALA A 27 -6.55 -11.37 -1.04
N LEU A 28 -7.34 -10.92 -0.06
CA LEU A 28 -8.79 -11.04 -0.08
C LEU A 28 -9.40 -10.27 -1.26
N ILE A 29 -8.98 -9.02 -1.46
CA ILE A 29 -9.47 -8.17 -2.57
C ILE A 29 -9.14 -8.82 -3.91
N LYS A 30 -7.90 -9.27 -4.12
CA LYS A 30 -7.46 -9.95 -5.35
C LYS A 30 -8.29 -11.22 -5.59
N ARG A 31 -8.54 -12.02 -4.55
CA ARG A 31 -9.37 -13.23 -4.63
C ARG A 31 -10.80 -12.91 -5.07
N VAL A 32 -11.44 -11.93 -4.43
CA VAL A 32 -12.83 -11.54 -4.76
C VAL A 32 -12.90 -10.94 -6.16
N ALA A 33 -11.96 -10.06 -6.51
CA ALA A 33 -11.91 -9.42 -7.82
C ALA A 33 -11.69 -10.43 -8.95
N THR A 34 -10.80 -11.41 -8.76
CA THR A 34 -10.54 -12.46 -9.75
C THR A 34 -11.77 -13.34 -10.01
N ALA A 35 -12.66 -13.50 -9.03
CA ALA A 35 -13.91 -14.24 -9.22
C ALA A 35 -14.96 -13.45 -10.02
N LEU A 36 -14.83 -12.13 -10.14
CA LEU A 36 -15.83 -11.24 -10.75
C LEU A 36 -15.34 -10.57 -12.04
N LEU A 37 -14.02 -10.49 -12.23
CA LEU A 37 -13.38 -9.78 -13.34
C LEU A 37 -12.64 -10.75 -14.25
N LEU A 38 -12.46 -10.36 -15.51
CA LEU A 38 -11.72 -11.15 -16.51
C LEU A 38 -10.21 -11.30 -16.20
N ALA A 39 -9.67 -10.41 -15.37
CA ALA A 39 -8.27 -10.42 -14.94
C ALA A 39 -8.15 -9.89 -13.51
N SER A 40 -7.16 -10.41 -12.77
CA SER A 40 -6.86 -9.92 -11.43
C SER A 40 -6.27 -8.50 -11.52
N PRO A 41 -6.91 -7.48 -10.92
CA PRO A 41 -6.40 -6.13 -10.95
C PRO A 41 -5.20 -6.00 -10.00
N PRO A 42 -4.20 -5.15 -10.31
CA PRO A 42 -3.23 -4.72 -9.32
C PRO A 42 -3.95 -4.01 -8.17
N VAL A 43 -3.55 -4.29 -6.94
CA VAL A 43 -4.09 -3.67 -5.73
C VAL A 43 -2.97 -2.91 -5.04
N LEU A 44 -3.17 -1.62 -4.82
CA LEU A 44 -2.24 -0.75 -4.10
C LEU A 44 -2.69 -0.58 -2.65
N TYR A 45 -1.75 -0.53 -1.73
CA TYR A 45 -2.04 -0.19 -0.34
C TYR A 45 -1.94 1.32 -0.12
N GLY A 46 -2.99 1.93 0.45
CA GLY A 46 -3.10 3.38 0.63
C GLY A 46 -3.21 3.88 2.08
N GLY A 47 -3.02 3.03 3.09
CA GLY A 47 -3.11 3.44 4.49
C GLY A 47 -1.82 4.08 5.03
N SER A 48 -1.81 5.39 5.31
CA SER A 48 -0.69 6.16 5.92
C SER A 48 0.73 5.67 5.58
N VAL A 49 1.01 5.48 4.28
CA VAL A 49 2.35 5.12 3.80
C VAL A 49 3.34 6.24 4.09
N ASN A 50 4.50 5.89 4.64
CA ASN A 50 5.55 6.81 5.05
C ASN A 50 6.93 6.13 4.90
N PRO A 51 8.05 6.88 5.05
CA PRO A 51 9.39 6.31 4.89
C PRO A 51 9.71 5.15 5.85
N GLN A 52 9.05 5.09 7.00
CA GLN A 52 9.31 4.07 8.02
C GLN A 52 8.65 2.73 7.71
N ASN A 53 7.52 2.71 6.99
CA ASN A 53 6.76 1.49 6.70
C ASN A 53 6.73 1.08 5.22
N ALA A 54 7.12 1.96 4.29
CA ALA A 54 6.99 1.71 2.86
C ALA A 54 7.68 0.43 2.39
N ALA A 55 8.91 0.17 2.86
CA ALA A 55 9.69 -1.01 2.49
C ALA A 55 9.01 -2.31 2.97
N GLU A 56 8.50 -2.31 4.21
CA GLU A 56 7.83 -3.47 4.78
C GLU A 56 6.48 -3.76 4.12
N LEU A 57 5.74 -2.69 3.76
CA LEU A 57 4.45 -2.79 3.08
C LEU A 57 4.61 -3.31 1.65
N ILE A 58 5.54 -2.76 0.87
CA ILE A 58 5.72 -3.19 -0.53
C ILE A 58 6.34 -4.59 -0.64
N GLY A 59 7.12 -5.01 0.37
CA GLY A 59 7.70 -6.36 0.42
C GLY A 59 6.67 -7.46 0.70
N GLN A 60 5.41 -7.12 0.96
CA GLN A 60 4.36 -8.11 1.18
C GLN A 60 3.95 -8.80 -0.13
N PRO A 61 3.75 -10.13 -0.15
CA PRO A 61 3.48 -10.89 -1.37
C PRO A 61 2.27 -10.41 -2.19
N ASN A 62 1.26 -9.87 -1.53
CA ASN A 62 0.02 -9.43 -2.18
C ASN A 62 -0.06 -7.92 -2.38
N VAL A 63 0.94 -7.13 -1.95
CA VAL A 63 0.98 -5.68 -2.14
C VAL A 63 1.60 -5.36 -3.50
N ASP A 64 0.77 -5.02 -4.48
CA ASP A 64 1.25 -4.74 -5.85
C ASP A 64 1.81 -3.31 -6.03
N GLY A 65 1.71 -2.48 -4.99
CA GLY A 65 2.22 -1.11 -4.98
C GLY A 65 1.70 -0.29 -3.81
N LEU A 66 2.20 0.95 -3.71
CA LEU A 66 1.82 1.90 -2.65
C LEU A 66 1.07 3.10 -3.24
N PHE A 67 -0.06 3.45 -2.64
CA PHE A 67 -0.80 4.69 -2.92
C PHE A 67 -0.46 5.73 -1.84
N ILE A 68 0.43 6.65 -2.16
CA ILE A 68 1.06 7.54 -1.18
C ILE A 68 0.38 8.90 -1.20
N GLY A 69 -0.26 9.27 -0.09
CA GLY A 69 -0.90 10.58 0.09
C GLY A 69 0.09 11.64 0.60
N ARG A 70 -0.10 12.10 1.84
CA ARG A 70 0.60 13.27 2.41
C ARG A 70 2.13 13.17 2.39
N SER A 71 2.68 11.97 2.55
CA SER A 71 4.12 11.75 2.50
C SER A 71 4.73 12.02 1.12
N ALA A 72 3.89 12.20 0.09
CA ALA A 72 4.30 12.60 -1.26
C ALA A 72 4.16 14.12 -1.53
N TRP A 73 3.71 14.94 -0.57
CA TRP A 73 3.56 16.39 -0.78
C TRP A 73 4.88 17.14 -0.97
N GLN A 74 5.97 16.59 -0.44
CA GLN A 74 7.32 17.10 -0.65
C GLN A 74 8.07 16.12 -1.55
N ALA A 75 8.69 16.64 -2.62
CA ALA A 75 9.37 15.81 -3.62
C ALA A 75 10.47 14.95 -2.99
N GLU A 76 11.24 15.52 -2.06
CA GLU A 76 12.32 14.83 -1.35
C GLU A 76 11.79 13.65 -0.54
N GLY A 77 10.67 13.85 0.16
CA GLY A 77 10.01 12.80 0.94
C GLY A 77 9.45 11.68 0.05
N TYR A 78 8.86 12.05 -1.09
CA TYR A 78 8.37 11.07 -2.05
C TYR A 78 9.50 10.23 -2.65
N ILE A 79 10.60 10.87 -3.05
CA ILE A 79 11.78 10.20 -3.61
C ILE A 79 12.42 9.25 -2.59
N ASP A 80 12.49 9.64 -1.31
CA ASP A 80 12.98 8.75 -0.25
C ASP A 80 12.11 7.48 -0.13
N ILE A 81 10.79 7.64 -0.14
CA ILE A 81 9.86 6.49 -0.12
C ILE A 81 10.08 5.59 -1.33
N LEU A 82 10.21 6.14 -2.54
CA LEU A 82 10.44 5.36 -3.75
C LEU A 82 11.74 4.57 -3.68
N ARG A 83 12.83 5.17 -3.19
CA ARG A 83 14.12 4.48 -3.03
C ARG A 83 14.03 3.32 -2.04
N ARG A 84 13.37 3.54 -0.89
CA ARG A 84 13.17 2.51 0.14
C ARG A 84 12.31 1.36 -0.38
N ALA A 85 11.24 1.69 -1.10
CA ALA A 85 10.36 0.69 -1.69
C ALA A 85 11.09 -0.12 -2.76
N LEU A 86 11.86 0.53 -3.64
CA LEU A 86 12.62 -0.15 -4.70
C LEU A 86 13.69 -1.09 -4.15
N ALA A 87 14.32 -0.75 -3.02
CA ALA A 87 15.32 -1.61 -2.39
C ALA A 87 14.73 -2.86 -1.71
N ALA A 88 13.40 -2.93 -1.58
CA ALA A 88 12.69 -4.01 -0.89
C ALA A 88 12.03 -5.03 -1.84
N ILE A 89 12.10 -4.81 -3.16
CA ILE A 89 11.49 -5.65 -4.21
C ILE A 89 12.51 -6.17 -5.22
#